data_AF-A0A3Q3LHG3-F1
#
_entry.id   AF-A0A3Q3LHG3-F1
#
_cell.length_a   1.000
_cell.length_b   1.000
_cell.length_c   1.000
_cell.angle_alpha   90.00
_cell.angle_beta   90.00
_cell.angle_gamma   90.00
#
_symmetry.space_group_name_H-M   'P 1'
#
loop_
_entity.id
_entity.type
_entity.pdbx_description
1 polymer ?
#
loop_
_entity_poly.entity_id
_entity_poly.type
_entity_poly.pdbx_seq_one_letter_code
_entity_poly.pdbx_strand_id
1 'polypeptide(L)'
;QSAVVDQQNDLVTFSMTSATNQTSTVLFDIKHGLICYKPVDQDMCILQTMEQSDYDNVRSLLYESTHKVRQTEFLGVLAASQVDVSTLREPLQALCQDRSVHWTRRAQGPGKQRLVYFCIDICFPSNICVSVCFYYLPE
;
A
#
# COMPACT_ATOMS: atom_id res chain seq x y z
N GLN A 1 -0.99 -14.94 2.59
CA GLN A 1 -1.68 -13.66 2.41
C GLN A 1 -3.16 -13.88 2.63
N SER A 2 -3.86 -12.94 3.26
CA SER A 2 -5.33 -12.88 3.35
C SER A 2 -5.84 -11.51 2.93
N ALA A 3 -7.12 -11.43 2.56
CA ALA A 3 -7.81 -10.19 2.25
C ALA A 3 -9.14 -10.15 3.00
N VAL A 4 -9.48 -9.00 3.57
CA VAL A 4 -10.77 -8.70 4.21
C VAL A 4 -11.40 -7.54 3.46
N VAL A 5 -12.64 -7.73 3.02
CA VAL A 5 -13.42 -6.71 2.30
C VAL A 5 -14.56 -6.27 3.23
N ASP A 6 -14.56 -5.00 3.60
CA ASP A 6 -15.66 -4.37 4.32
C ASP A 6 -16.40 -3.44 3.36
N GLN A 7 -17.47 -3.98 2.76
CA GLN A 7 -18.28 -3.27 1.78
C GLN A 7 -19.08 -2.11 2.39
N GLN A 8 -19.34 -2.10 3.70
CA GLN A 8 -20.15 -1.05 4.33
C GLN A 8 -19.35 0.25 4.50
N ASN A 9 -18.04 0.11 4.70
CA ASN A 9 -17.12 1.23 4.90
C ASN A 9 -16.20 1.48 3.68
N ASP A 10 -16.39 0.73 2.59
CA ASP A 10 -15.57 0.79 1.38
C ASP A 10 -14.07 0.55 1.67
N LEU A 11 -13.78 -0.44 2.51
CA LEU A 11 -12.41 -0.79 2.93
C LEU A 11 -11.99 -2.15 2.40
N VAL A 12 -10.73 -2.25 2.00
CA VAL A 12 -10.08 -3.54 1.72
C VAL A 12 -8.77 -3.61 2.45
N THR A 13 -8.59 -4.67 3.25
CA THR A 13 -7.36 -4.91 4.01
C THR A 13 -6.67 -6.18 3.51
N PHE A 14 -5.43 -6.05 3.05
CA PHE A 14 -4.54 -7.17 2.78
C PHE A 14 -3.57 -7.37 3.94
N SER A 15 -3.39 -8.63 4.35
CA SER A 15 -2.40 -9.02 5.36
C SER A 15 -1.42 -10.04 4.77
N MET A 16 -0.13 -9.73 4.84
CA MET A 16 0.95 -10.59 4.35
C MET A 16 1.83 -11.00 5.53
N THR A 17 1.57 -12.20 6.06
CA THR A 17 2.33 -12.77 7.16
C THR A 17 3.52 -13.56 6.64
N SER A 18 4.73 -13.26 7.13
CA SER A 18 5.96 -13.99 6.84
C SER A 18 6.07 -15.30 7.64
N ALA A 19 7.08 -16.11 7.33
CA ALA A 19 7.39 -17.32 8.11
C ALA A 19 7.82 -17.03 9.56
N THR A 20 8.23 -15.79 9.86
CA THR A 20 8.60 -15.32 11.20
C THR A 20 7.40 -14.76 11.98
N ASN A 21 6.16 -15.02 11.54
CA ASN A 21 4.90 -14.52 12.13
C ASN A 21 4.77 -13.00 12.18
N GLN A 22 5.55 -12.32 11.35
CA GLN A 22 5.48 -10.88 11.18
C GLN A 22 4.51 -10.54 10.04
N THR A 23 3.62 -9.57 10.23
CA THR A 23 2.56 -9.25 9.25
C THR A 23 2.66 -7.83 8.72
N SER A 24 2.84 -7.69 7.41
CA SER A 24 2.63 -6.43 6.71
C SER A 24 1.14 -6.26 6.47
N THR A 25 0.65 -5.03 6.50
CA THR A 25 -0.76 -4.71 6.23
C THR A 25 -0.85 -3.64 5.15
N VAL A 26 -1.74 -3.82 4.19
CA VAL A 26 -2.12 -2.78 3.22
C VAL A 26 -3.61 -2.54 3.36
N LEU A 27 -3.99 -1.30 3.65
CA LEU A 27 -5.37 -0.88 3.81
C LEU A 27 -5.73 0.10 2.70
N PHE A 28 -6.71 -0.26 1.89
CA PHE A 28 -7.34 0.61 0.91
C PHE A 28 -8.59 1.22 1.54
N ASP A 29 -8.61 2.54 1.64
CA ASP A 29 -9.79 3.34 1.96
C ASP A 29 -10.31 3.95 0.66
N ILE A 30 -11.21 3.21 0.00
CA ILE A 30 -11.70 3.51 -1.35
C ILE A 30 -12.54 4.79 -1.30
N LYS A 31 -13.30 4.99 -0.23
CA LYS A 31 -14.17 6.16 -0.04
C LYS A 31 -13.39 7.47 0.03
N HIS A 32 -12.21 7.46 0.64
CA HIS A 32 -11.36 8.64 0.76
C HIS A 32 -10.18 8.65 -0.22
N GLY A 33 -10.03 7.60 -1.03
CA GLY A 33 -9.01 7.50 -2.06
C GLY A 33 -7.59 7.40 -1.50
N LEU A 34 -7.42 6.64 -0.41
CA LEU A 34 -6.12 6.48 0.26
C LEU A 34 -5.72 5.00 0.32
N ILE A 35 -4.41 4.77 0.21
CA ILE A 35 -3.78 3.49 0.53
C ILE A 35 -2.80 3.74 1.67
N CYS A 36 -2.90 2.92 2.71
CA CYS A 36 -1.97 2.91 3.82
C CYS A 36 -1.20 1.59 3.84
N TYR A 37 0.11 1.67 3.76
CA TYR A 37 1.02 0.54 3.87
C TYR A 37 1.67 0.55 5.25
N LYS A 38 1.50 -0.53 6.00
CA LYS A 38 2.18 -0.82 7.26
C LYS A 38 3.13 -2.00 7.03
N PRO A 39 4.38 -1.76 6.62
CA PRO A 39 5.39 -2.81 6.54
C PRO A 39 5.75 -3.34 7.93
N VAL A 40 6.15 -4.61 8.00
CA VAL A 40 6.63 -5.25 9.23
C VAL A 40 7.82 -4.52 9.83
N ASP A 41 8.93 -4.47 9.07
CA ASP A 41 10.27 -4.18 9.59
C ASP A 41 10.62 -2.70 9.48
N GLN A 42 9.64 -1.81 9.49
CA GLN A 42 9.86 -0.36 9.46
C GLN A 42 9.00 0.34 10.50
N ASP A 43 9.57 1.25 11.28
CA ASP A 43 8.86 2.07 12.27
C ASP A 43 8.08 3.23 11.63
N MET A 44 7.46 2.93 10.49
CA MET A 44 6.66 3.86 9.71
C MET A 44 5.49 3.17 9.02
N CYS A 45 4.43 3.94 8.82
CA CYS A 45 3.43 3.71 7.80
C CYS A 45 3.68 4.64 6.61
N ILE A 46 3.13 4.25 5.47
CA ILE A 46 3.27 4.99 4.22
C ILE A 46 1.89 5.24 3.64
N LEU A 47 1.61 6.50 3.33
CA LEU A 47 0.37 6.91 2.69
C LEU A 47 0.58 7.22 1.22
N GLN A 48 -0.39 6.78 0.43
CA GLN A 48 -0.49 7.06 -0.99
C GLN A 48 -1.92 7.51 -1.30
N THR A 49 -2.06 8.50 -2.17
CA THR A 49 -3.34 8.79 -2.84
C THR A 49 -3.58 7.77 -3.95
N MET A 50 -4.75 7.17 -3.96
CA MET A 50 -5.15 6.20 -4.99
C MET A 50 -5.23 6.86 -6.37
N GLU A 51 -4.66 6.20 -7.37
CA GLU A 51 -4.87 6.52 -8.78
C GLU A 51 -5.88 5.55 -9.42
N GLN A 52 -6.32 5.83 -10.64
CA GLN A 52 -7.34 5.01 -11.33
C GLN A 52 -6.97 3.52 -11.37
N SER A 53 -5.68 3.20 -11.58
CA SER A 53 -5.19 1.82 -11.55
C SER A 53 -5.39 1.13 -10.20
N ASP A 54 -5.28 1.88 -9.10
CA ASP A 54 -5.52 1.34 -7.75
C ASP A 54 -7.00 0.98 -7.57
N TYR A 55 -7.90 1.88 -8.00
CA TYR A 55 -9.34 1.61 -7.98
C TYR A 55 -9.70 0.40 -8.85
N ASP A 56 -9.13 0.30 -10.05
CA ASP A 56 -9.38 -0.82 -10.97
C ASP A 56 -8.88 -2.15 -10.38
N ASN A 57 -7.69 -2.14 -9.77
CA ASN A 57 -7.12 -3.32 -9.10
C ASN A 57 -7.97 -3.79 -7.92
N VAL A 58 -8.38 -2.87 -7.03
CA VAL A 58 -9.25 -3.20 -5.89
C VAL A 58 -10.63 -3.64 -6.37
N ARG A 59 -11.19 -3.01 -7.40
CA ARG A 59 -12.47 -3.42 -7.99
C ARG A 59 -12.40 -4.82 -8.60
N SER A 60 -11.22 -5.27 -9.06
CA SER A 60 -11.04 -6.65 -9.52
C SER A 60 -11.22 -7.72 -8.42
N LEU A 61 -11.23 -7.34 -7.13
CA LEU A 61 -11.66 -8.23 -6.04
C LEU A 61 -13.12 -8.64 -6.16
N LEU A 62 -13.94 -7.80 -6.82
CA LEU A 62 -15.37 -7.98 -6.98
C LEU A 62 -15.73 -8.55 -8.35
N TYR A 63 -14.85 -8.40 -9.35
CA TYR A 63 -15.09 -8.81 -10.73
C TYR A 63 -13.93 -9.65 -11.26
N GLU A 64 -14.22 -10.90 -11.59
CA GLU A 64 -13.25 -11.85 -12.17
C GLU A 64 -12.71 -11.30 -13.48
N SER A 65 -11.39 -11.02 -13.53
CA SER A 65 -10.66 -10.82 -14.78
C SER A 65 -9.71 -12.00 -14.99
N THR A 66 -9.54 -12.43 -16.24
CA THR A 66 -8.78 -13.64 -16.62
C THR A 66 -7.33 -13.36 -17.06
N HIS A 67 -6.79 -12.18 -16.76
CA HIS A 67 -5.45 -11.80 -17.17
C HIS A 67 -4.43 -11.87 -16.02
N LYS A 68 -3.45 -12.78 -16.14
CA LYS A 68 -2.26 -12.82 -15.26
C LYS A 68 -1.32 -11.66 -15.60
N VAL A 69 -1.54 -10.51 -14.98
CA VAL A 69 -0.63 -9.37 -15.10
C VAL A 69 0.17 -9.24 -13.81
N ARG A 70 1.49 -9.35 -13.92
CA ARG A 70 2.42 -8.96 -12.86
C ARG A 70 2.91 -7.55 -13.14
N GLN A 71 2.62 -6.64 -12.22
CA GLN A 71 3.03 -5.23 -12.31
C GLN A 71 3.96 -4.89 -11.15
N THR A 72 4.86 -3.95 -11.38
CA THR A 72 5.74 -3.42 -10.34
C THR A 72 5.59 -1.91 -10.30
N GLU A 73 5.32 -1.38 -9.12
CA GLU A 73 5.17 0.04 -8.87
C GLU A 73 6.29 0.53 -7.98
N PHE A 74 6.73 1.77 -8.20
CA PHE A 74 7.81 2.39 -7.42
C PHE A 74 7.30 3.65 -6.74
N LEU A 75 7.36 3.66 -5.41
CA LEU A 75 6.94 4.77 -4.57
C LEU A 75 8.14 5.39 -3.86
N GLY A 76 8.35 6.68 -4.11
CA GLY A 76 9.33 7.48 -3.40
C GLY A 76 8.74 7.98 -2.09
N VAL A 77 9.34 7.59 -0.97
CA VAL A 77 8.98 8.10 0.38
C VAL A 77 9.50 9.52 0.51
N LEU A 78 8.61 10.44 0.84
CA LEU A 78 8.90 11.86 0.97
C LEU A 78 9.25 12.18 2.43
N ALA A 79 10.55 12.20 2.76
CA ALA A 79 11.05 12.35 4.14
C ALA A 79 10.53 13.61 4.86
N ALA A 80 10.39 14.74 4.15
CA ALA A 80 9.93 16.00 4.71
C ALA A 80 8.39 16.10 4.88
N SER A 81 7.63 15.04 4.57
CA SER A 81 6.16 15.06 4.50
C SER A 81 5.51 14.17 5.56
N GLN A 82 6.00 14.28 6.80
CA GLN A 82 5.42 13.56 7.91
C GLN A 82 3.98 14.03 8.16
N VAL A 83 3.09 13.06 8.36
CA VAL A 83 1.68 13.29 8.66
C VAL A 83 1.46 13.10 10.16
N ASP A 84 0.69 14.01 10.76
CA ASP A 84 0.22 13.83 12.12
C ASP A 84 -0.84 12.71 12.14
N VAL A 85 -0.51 11.61 12.80
CA VAL A 85 -1.36 10.41 12.92
C VAL A 85 -2.73 10.75 13.48
N SER A 86 -2.82 11.74 14.38
CA SER A 86 -4.09 12.14 15.01
C SER A 86 -5.08 12.79 14.04
N THR A 87 -4.60 13.24 12.88
CA THR A 87 -5.42 13.81 11.81
C THR A 87 -5.95 12.75 10.83
N LEU A 88 -5.44 11.52 10.91
CA LEU A 88 -5.95 10.40 10.12
C LEU A 88 -7.31 9.96 10.63
N ARG A 89 -8.13 9.44 9.73
CA ARG A 89 -9.43 8.85 10.07
C ARG A 89 -9.25 7.38 10.42
N GLU A 90 -10.20 6.84 11.17
CA GLU A 90 -10.27 5.38 11.33
C GLU A 90 -10.61 4.70 9.98
N PRO A 91 -10.02 3.53 9.67
CA PRO A 91 -9.11 2.74 10.51
C PRO A 91 -7.62 3.06 10.33
N LEU A 92 -7.26 4.06 9.52
CA LEU A 92 -5.87 4.40 9.20
C LEU A 92 -5.13 4.91 10.45
N GLN A 93 -5.83 5.67 11.30
CA GLN A 93 -5.29 6.13 12.57
C GLN A 93 -4.87 4.96 13.47
N ALA A 94 -5.79 4.02 13.78
CA ALA A 94 -5.46 2.85 14.60
C ALA A 94 -4.37 1.96 13.96
N LEU A 95 -4.36 1.84 12.62
CA LEU A 95 -3.35 1.05 11.92
C LEU A 95 -1.93 1.57 12.20
N CYS A 96 -1.77 2.89 12.35
CA CYS A 96 -0.47 3.58 12.41
C CYS A 96 -0.18 4.29 13.74
N GLN A 97 -0.99 4.04 14.77
CA GLN A 97 -0.96 4.77 16.05
C GLN A 97 0.44 4.96 16.66
N ASP A 98 1.30 3.95 16.58
CA ASP A 98 2.65 3.96 17.18
C ASP A 98 3.78 4.14 16.17
N ARG A 99 3.48 4.63 14.96
CA ARG A 99 4.46 4.74 13.86
C ARG A 99 4.46 6.13 13.24
N SER A 100 5.62 6.52 12.71
CA SER A 100 5.67 7.72 11.86
C SER A 100 4.88 7.47 10.58
N VAL A 101 4.27 8.50 10.00
CA VAL A 101 3.49 8.36 8.77
C VAL A 101 4.05 9.30 7.73
N HIS A 102 4.33 8.81 6.53
CA HIS A 102 4.93 9.60 5.46
C HIS A 102 4.12 9.49 4.19
N TRP A 103 3.98 10.59 3.45
CA TRP A 103 3.45 10.53 2.10
C TRP A 103 4.44 9.91 1.13
N THR A 104 3.89 9.33 0.07
CA THR A 104 4.66 8.88 -1.09
C THR A 104 4.26 9.62 -2.35
N ARG A 105 5.14 9.52 -3.34
CA ARG A 105 4.87 9.89 -4.71
C ARG A 105 5.25 8.75 -5.65
N ARG A 106 4.37 8.44 -6.61
CA ARG A 106 4.68 7.55 -7.73
C ARG A 106 5.81 8.14 -8.57
N ALA A 107 6.80 7.30 -8.85
CA ALA A 107 7.99 7.71 -9.57
C ALA A 107 7.89 7.37 -11.05
N GLN A 108 7.86 8.39 -11.91
CA GLN A 108 8.00 8.19 -13.36
C GLN A 108 9.48 8.05 -13.74
N GLY A 109 9.80 7.17 -14.70
CA GLY A 109 11.17 6.95 -15.20
C GLY A 109 11.81 5.61 -14.80
N PRO A 110 12.97 5.24 -15.41
CA PRO A 110 13.55 3.90 -15.31
C PRO A 110 14.01 3.58 -13.87
N GLY A 111 13.43 2.54 -13.26
CA GLY A 111 13.72 2.12 -11.88
C GLY A 111 15.15 1.64 -11.61
N LYS A 112 15.99 1.48 -12.65
CA LYS A 112 17.34 0.89 -12.58
C LYS A 112 18.38 1.69 -11.77
N GLN A 113 18.08 2.93 -11.37
CA GLN A 113 18.99 3.78 -10.58
C GLN A 113 18.48 4.07 -9.15
N ARG A 114 17.44 3.36 -8.69
CA ARG A 114 16.84 3.59 -7.37
C ARG A 114 17.34 2.54 -6.37
N LEU A 115 17.83 2.98 -5.22
CA LEU A 115 18.10 2.10 -4.08
C LEU A 115 16.76 1.73 -3.43
N VAL A 116 16.19 0.60 -3.87
CA VAL A 116 14.95 0.06 -3.31
C VAL A 116 15.24 -0.50 -1.92
N TYR A 117 14.43 -0.11 -0.94
CA TYR A 117 14.58 -0.54 0.44
C TYR A 117 13.79 -1.82 0.73
N PHE A 118 12.52 -1.85 0.31
CA PHE A 118 11.66 -3.02 0.44
C PHE A 118 10.54 -2.99 -0.60
N CYS A 119 9.91 -4.14 -0.83
CA CYS A 119 8.71 -4.26 -1.65
C CYS A 119 7.62 -5.02 -0.89
N ILE A 120 6.37 -4.73 -1.21
CA ILE A 120 5.19 -5.45 -0.72
C ILE A 120 4.48 -6.04 -1.92
N ASP A 121 4.34 -7.37 -1.93
CA ASP A 121 3.61 -8.08 -2.98
C ASP A 121 2.14 -8.24 -2.58
N ILE A 122 1.25 -7.64 -3.36
CA ILE A 122 -0.20 -7.72 -3.21
C ILE A 122 -0.74 -8.57 -4.36
N CYS A 123 -1.27 -9.75 -4.04
CA CYS A 123 -1.93 -10.60 -5.04
C CYS A 123 -3.44 -10.59 -4.86
N PHE A 124 -4.18 -10.09 -5.85
CA PHE A 124 -5.62 -10.10 -5.88
C PHE A 124 -6.15 -11.50 -6.30
N PRO A 125 -7.34 -11.93 -5.84
CA PRO A 125 -7.97 -13.20 -6.23
C PRO A 125 -8.13 -13.38 -7.75
N SER A 126 -8.19 -12.28 -8.50
CA SER A 126 -8.22 -12.21 -9.97
C SER A 126 -6.89 -12.63 -10.65
N ASN A 127 -5.92 -13.16 -9.89
CA ASN A 127 -4.56 -13.50 -10.35
C ASN A 127 -3.73 -12.30 -10.84
N ILE A 128 -4.13 -11.08 -10.49
CA ILE A 128 -3.31 -9.88 -10.63
C ILE A 128 -2.40 -9.81 -9.42
N CYS A 129 -1.09 -9.64 -9.63
CA CYS A 129 -0.14 -9.41 -8.54
C CYS A 129 0.64 -8.12 -8.81
N VAL A 130 0.61 -7.21 -7.84
CA VAL A 130 1.32 -5.95 -7.87
C VAL A 130 2.42 -5.99 -6.81
N SER A 131 3.67 -5.76 -7.23
CA SER A 131 4.80 -5.57 -6.31
C SER A 131 5.03 -4.08 -6.14
N VAL A 132 4.76 -3.55 -4.95
CA VAL A 132 4.93 -2.13 -4.63
C VAL A 132 6.26 -1.95 -3.92
N CYS A 133 7.22 -1.32 -4.60
CA CYS A 133 8.58 -1.13 -4.12
C CYS A 133 8.82 0.30 -3.65
N PHE A 134 9.39 0.43 -2.45
CA PHE A 134 9.62 1.70 -1.79
C PHE A 134 11.09 2.08 -1.81
N TYR A 135 11.36 3.38 -2.00
CA TYR A 135 12.71 3.94 -1.95
C TYR A 135 12.66 5.36 -1.37
N TYR A 136 13.74 5.81 -0.73
CA TYR A 136 13.83 7.20 -0.28
C TYR A 136 14.28 8.11 -1.41
N LEU A 137 13.65 9.29 -1.49
CA LEU A 137 14.12 10.36 -2.36
C LEU A 137 15.23 11.13 -1.64
N PRO A 138 16.40 11.37 -2.27
CA PRO A 138 17.39 12.30 -1.72
C PRO A 138 16.78 13.71 -1.67
N GLU A 139 17.08 14.44 -0.60
CA GLU A 139 16.67 15.84 -0.40
C GLU A 139 17.23 16.79 -1.47
#